data_AF-A0A2D6MDM9-F1
#
_entry.id   AF-A0A2D6MDM9-F1
#
_cell.length_a   1.000
_cell.length_b   1.000
_cell.length_c   1.000
_cell.angle_alpha   90.00
_cell.angle_beta   90.00
_cell.angle_gamma   90.00
#
_symmetry.space_group_name_H-M   'P 1'
#
loop_
_entity.id
_entity.type
_entity.pdbx_description
1 polymer ?
#
loop_
_entity_poly.entity_id
_entity_poly.type
_entity_poly.pdbx_seq_one_letter_code
_entity_poly.pdbx_strand_id
1 'polypeptide(L)'
;MNISKEDIFVALDKKLRSAYGIPIDKRPICELIGKDGNAYAIMGRVSRALKKAGFKHKIDEYIRRATSSDYNNLLCVTLDYVRDRYIIDPKYAIAIDYLNETKEKG
;
A
#
# COMPACT_ATOMS: atom_id res chain seq x y z
N MET A 1 17.05 -9.95 -23.94
CA MET A 1 16.32 -8.76 -23.47
C MET A 1 16.52 -8.69 -21.96
N ASN A 2 17.32 -7.74 -21.46
CA ASN A 2 17.59 -7.62 -20.03
C ASN A 2 16.44 -6.84 -19.40
N ILE A 3 15.60 -7.52 -18.63
CA ILE A 3 14.47 -6.89 -17.92
C ILE A 3 15.04 -6.31 -16.62
N SER A 4 14.76 -5.02 -16.34
CA SER A 4 15.23 -4.38 -15.10
C SER A 4 14.52 -4.98 -13.87
N LYS A 5 15.13 -4.87 -12.69
CA LYS A 5 14.51 -5.36 -11.45
C LYS A 5 13.22 -4.59 -11.14
N GLU A 6 13.19 -3.32 -11.51
CA GLU A 6 12.06 -2.41 -11.39
C GLU A 6 10.88 -2.88 -12.24
N ASP A 7 11.11 -3.32 -13.48
CA ASP A 7 10.07 -3.84 -14.36
C ASP A 7 9.46 -5.15 -13.84
N ILE A 8 10.29 -6.05 -13.31
CA ILE A 8 9.84 -7.32 -12.69
C ILE A 8 8.98 -7.02 -11.47
N PHE A 9 9.40 -6.07 -10.63
CA PHE A 9 8.67 -5.68 -9.44
C PHE A 9 7.31 -5.07 -9.78
N VAL A 10 7.26 -4.13 -10.73
CA VAL A 10 6.01 -3.52 -11.18
C VAL A 10 5.05 -4.58 -11.74
N ALA A 11 5.57 -5.53 -12.51
CA ALA A 11 4.77 -6.65 -13.02
C ALA A 11 4.24 -7.56 -11.90
N LEU A 12 5.05 -7.84 -10.87
CA LEU A 12 4.66 -8.66 -9.73
C LEU A 12 3.64 -7.94 -8.83
N ASP A 13 3.84 -6.66 -8.53
CA ASP A 13 2.89 -5.83 -7.75
C ASP A 13 1.54 -5.77 -8.45
N LYS A 14 1.54 -5.53 -9.77
CA LYS A 14 0.31 -5.51 -10.58
C LYS A 14 -0.43 -6.86 -10.51
N LYS A 15 0.31 -7.98 -10.55
CA LYS A 15 -0.26 -9.34 -10.49
C LYS A 15 -0.78 -9.72 -9.11
N LEU A 16 -0.05 -9.38 -8.04
CA LEU A 16 -0.47 -9.68 -6.66
C LEU A 16 -1.64 -8.79 -6.22
N ARG A 17 -1.61 -7.50 -6.58
CA ARG A 17 -2.61 -6.54 -6.12
C ARG A 17 -3.88 -6.51 -6.94
N SER A 18 -3.87 -7.01 -8.18
CA SER A 18 -5.13 -7.31 -8.87
C SER A 18 -6.00 -8.32 -8.10
N ALA A 19 -5.37 -9.19 -7.30
CA ALA A 19 -6.07 -10.19 -6.51
C ALA A 19 -6.53 -9.69 -5.13
N TYR A 20 -5.70 -8.92 -4.41
CA TYR A 20 -5.96 -8.60 -2.99
C TYR A 20 -5.82 -7.13 -2.59
N GLY A 21 -5.66 -6.16 -3.51
CA GLY A 21 -5.49 -4.76 -3.12
C GLY A 21 -5.74 -3.79 -4.27
N ILE A 22 -5.00 -2.68 -4.28
CA ILE A 22 -4.97 -1.74 -5.41
C ILE A 22 -3.52 -1.60 -5.89
N PRO A 23 -3.24 -1.80 -7.20
CA PRO A 23 -1.93 -1.54 -7.80
C PRO A 23 -1.40 -0.16 -7.41
N ILE A 24 -0.09 -0.06 -7.15
CA ILE A 24 0.46 1.16 -6.53
C ILE A 24 0.18 2.44 -7.30
N ASP A 25 0.24 2.38 -8.63
CA ASP A 25 -0.01 3.49 -9.56
C ASP A 25 -1.46 3.99 -9.48
N LYS A 26 -2.36 3.16 -8.95
CA LYS A 26 -3.79 3.46 -8.82
C LYS A 26 -4.23 3.75 -7.39
N ARG A 27 -3.35 3.62 -6.39
CA ARG A 27 -3.74 3.87 -5.00
C ARG A 27 -4.09 5.35 -4.79
N PRO A 28 -5.28 5.65 -4.25
CA PRO A 28 -5.62 7.02 -3.91
C PRO A 28 -4.77 7.52 -2.76
N ILE A 29 -4.60 8.84 -2.73
CA ILE A 29 -3.93 9.52 -1.64
C ILE A 29 -4.87 9.57 -0.43
N CYS A 30 -4.38 9.17 0.73
CA CYS A 30 -5.06 9.29 2.01
C CYS A 30 -4.09 9.88 3.03
N GLU A 31 -4.41 11.05 3.58
CA GLU A 31 -3.60 11.68 4.62
C GLU A 31 -3.81 10.95 5.95
N LEU A 32 -2.82 10.15 6.31
CA LEU A 32 -2.79 9.35 7.55
C LEU A 32 -1.86 9.99 8.57
N ILE A 33 -0.75 10.57 8.11
CA ILE A 33 0.26 11.19 8.99
C ILE A 33 -0.30 12.47 9.63
N GLY A 34 0.00 12.66 10.92
CA GLY A 34 -0.47 13.81 11.70
C GLY A 34 -1.98 13.80 11.99
N LYS A 35 -2.66 12.67 11.76
CA LYS A 35 -4.06 12.46 12.14
C LYS A 35 -4.14 11.49 13.32
N ASP A 36 -5.32 11.45 13.93
CA ASP A 36 -5.64 10.47 14.97
C ASP A 36 -5.41 9.04 14.45
N GLY A 37 -4.57 8.29 15.16
CA GLY A 37 -4.23 6.90 14.89
C GLY A 37 -5.31 5.91 15.34
N ASN A 38 -6.45 6.34 15.84
CA ASN A 38 -7.56 5.46 16.19
C ASN A 38 -7.96 4.56 15.00
N ALA A 39 -8.11 3.26 15.25
CA ALA A 39 -8.39 2.28 14.21
C ALA A 39 -9.64 2.59 13.37
N TYR A 40 -10.72 3.04 14.01
CA TYR A 40 -11.95 3.43 13.31
C TYR A 40 -11.76 4.71 12.48
N ALA A 41 -10.97 5.65 12.98
CA ALA A 41 -10.63 6.86 12.26
C ALA A 41 -9.83 6.55 10.98
N ILE A 42 -8.84 5.65 11.07
CA ILE A 42 -8.06 5.17 9.92
C ILE A 42 -8.98 4.51 8.89
N MET A 43 -9.77 3.51 9.31
CA MET A 43 -10.68 2.79 8.40
C MET A 43 -11.69 3.72 7.72
N GLY A 44 -12.23 4.70 8.46
CA GLY A 44 -13.15 5.70 7.92
C GLY A 44 -12.50 6.63 6.90
N ARG A 45 -11.25 7.05 7.12
CA ARG A 45 -10.49 7.90 6.18
C ARG A 45 -10.17 7.14 4.89
N VAL A 46 -9.68 5.92 5.02
CA VAL A 46 -9.36 5.04 3.88
C VAL A 46 -10.62 4.77 3.05
N SER A 47 -11.71 4.37 3.69
CA SER A 47 -12.98 4.12 2.99
C SER A 47 -13.49 5.34 2.21
N ARG A 48 -13.34 6.54 2.78
CA ARG A 48 -13.68 7.80 2.08
C ARG A 48 -12.77 8.04 0.89
N ALA A 49 -11.46 7.83 1.02
CA ALA A 49 -10.50 7.98 -0.08
C ALA A 49 -10.80 6.99 -1.22
N LEU A 50 -11.05 5.73 -0.90
CA LEU A 50 -11.45 4.69 -1.86
C LEU A 50 -12.73 5.06 -2.59
N LYS A 51 -13.77 5.50 -1.86
CA LYS A 51 -15.04 5.91 -2.46
C LYS A 51 -14.87 7.08 -3.43
N LYS A 52 -14.09 8.10 -3.05
CA LYS A 52 -13.80 9.27 -3.91
C LYS A 52 -13.04 8.91 -5.17
N ALA A 53 -12.20 7.86 -5.12
CA ALA A 53 -11.40 7.40 -6.24
C ALA A 53 -12.09 6.31 -7.10
N GLY A 54 -13.38 6.01 -6.87
CA GLY A 54 -14.12 5.01 -7.64
C GLY A 54 -13.92 3.56 -7.19
N PHE A 55 -13.15 3.32 -6.12
CA PHE A 55 -12.87 1.98 -5.57
C PHE A 55 -13.87 1.56 -4.49
N LYS A 56 -15.15 1.98 -4.60
CA LYS A 56 -16.20 1.61 -3.64
C LYS A 56 -16.31 0.09 -3.45
N HIS A 57 -16.14 -0.67 -4.53
CA HIS A 57 -16.20 -2.14 -4.54
C HIS A 57 -15.06 -2.82 -3.75
N LYS A 58 -14.01 -2.10 -3.36
CA LYS A 58 -12.88 -2.61 -2.55
C LYS A 58 -13.02 -2.33 -1.06
N ILE A 59 -14.01 -1.53 -0.65
CA ILE A 59 -14.15 -1.10 0.76
C ILE A 59 -14.45 -2.29 1.66
N ASP A 60 -15.38 -3.17 1.29
CA ASP A 60 -15.75 -4.32 2.13
C ASP A 60 -14.58 -5.31 2.27
N GLU A 61 -13.83 -5.53 1.19
CA GLU A 61 -12.59 -6.32 1.21
C GLU A 61 -11.54 -5.70 2.13
N TYR A 62 -11.32 -4.38 2.02
CA TYR A 62 -10.42 -3.64 2.88
C TYR A 62 -10.79 -3.77 4.35
N ILE A 63 -12.05 -3.50 4.72
CA ILE A 63 -12.52 -3.57 6.11
C ILE A 63 -12.31 -4.97 6.67
N ARG A 64 -12.76 -6.00 5.94
CA ARG A 64 -12.60 -7.40 6.36
C ARG A 64 -11.14 -7.79 6.62
N ARG A 65 -10.21 -7.35 5.76
CA ARG A 65 -8.77 -7.61 5.93
C ARG A 65 -8.17 -6.77 7.05
N ALA A 66 -8.57 -5.51 7.18
CA ALA A 66 -8.06 -4.59 8.18
C ALA A 66 -8.42 -5.05 9.61
N THR A 67 -9.59 -5.65 9.78
CA THR A 67 -10.07 -6.14 11.08
C THR A 67 -9.76 -7.61 11.36
N SER A 68 -8.97 -8.29 10.53
CA SER A 68 -8.73 -9.74 10.68
C SER A 68 -7.72 -10.10 11.77
N SER A 69 -7.02 -9.11 12.33
CA SER A 69 -5.97 -9.33 13.32
C SER A 69 -5.75 -8.04 14.14
N ASP A 70 -4.51 -7.71 14.47
CA ASP A 70 -4.14 -6.59 15.32
C ASP A 70 -4.01 -5.25 14.58
N TYR A 71 -3.58 -4.24 15.33
CA TYR A 71 -3.35 -2.90 14.79
C TYR A 71 -2.24 -2.85 13.73
N ASN A 72 -1.19 -3.67 13.86
CA ASN A 72 -0.13 -3.75 12.85
C ASN A 72 -0.68 -4.28 11.52
N ASN A 73 -1.56 -5.29 11.58
CA ASN A 73 -2.29 -5.76 10.42
C ASN A 73 -3.14 -4.66 9.79
N LEU A 74 -3.88 -3.87 10.59
CA LEU A 74 -4.62 -2.71 10.09
C LEU A 74 -3.70 -1.76 9.30
N LEU A 75 -2.52 -1.44 9.82
CA LEU A 75 -1.58 -0.54 9.15
C LEU A 75 -1.05 -1.13 7.83
N CYS A 76 -0.60 -2.39 7.86
CA CYS A 76 -0.11 -3.09 6.67
C CYS A 76 -1.19 -3.17 5.58
N VAL A 77 -2.40 -3.59 5.94
CA VAL A 77 -3.54 -3.64 5.03
C VAL A 77 -3.89 -2.25 4.53
N THR A 78 -3.87 -1.22 5.38
CA THR A 78 -4.14 0.16 4.95
C THR A 78 -3.21 0.61 3.83
N LEU A 79 -1.91 0.31 3.94
CA LEU A 79 -0.92 0.62 2.91
C LEU A 79 -1.10 -0.19 1.61
N ASP A 80 -1.90 -1.26 1.63
CA ASP A 80 -2.25 -2.00 0.43
C ASP A 80 -3.30 -1.32 -0.46
N TYR A 81 -4.09 -0.41 0.12
CA TYR A 81 -5.22 0.24 -0.55
C TYR A 81 -4.98 1.73 -0.78
N VAL A 82 -4.17 2.39 0.04
CA VAL A 82 -3.90 3.83 -0.07
C VAL A 82 -2.41 4.13 0.00
N ARG A 83 -2.03 5.33 -0.42
CA ARG A 83 -0.71 5.92 -0.15
C ARG A 83 -0.87 7.24 0.56
N ASP A 84 0.06 7.60 1.43
CA ASP A 84 0.15 8.97 1.91
C ASP A 84 0.88 9.81 0.84
N ARG A 85 0.68 11.13 0.86
CA ARG A 85 1.32 12.07 -0.08
C ARG A 85 2.85 12.09 0.09
N TYR A 86 3.32 11.89 1.32
CA TYR A 86 4.75 12.01 1.67
C TYR A 86 5.44 10.67 1.88
N ILE A 87 4.66 9.59 2.02
CA ILE A 87 5.23 8.25 2.12
C ILE A 87 5.50 7.76 0.69
N ILE A 88 6.77 7.90 0.29
CA ILE A 88 7.34 7.02 -0.73
C ILE A 88 7.28 5.62 -0.11
N ASP A 89 6.42 4.77 -0.66
CA ASP A 89 5.92 3.53 -0.07
C ASP A 89 7.05 2.75 0.67
N PRO A 90 6.92 2.42 1.98
CA PRO A 90 8.06 2.00 2.82
C PRO A 90 8.74 0.72 2.34
N LYS A 91 8.02 -0.10 1.57
CA LYS A 91 8.60 -1.28 0.91
C LYS A 91 9.55 -0.94 -0.23
N TYR A 92 9.48 0.26 -0.80
CA TYR A 92 10.50 0.79 -1.71
C TYR A 92 11.67 1.38 -0.95
N ALA A 93 11.48 1.97 0.23
CA ALA A 93 12.63 2.36 1.06
C ALA A 93 13.45 1.13 1.45
N ILE A 94 12.80 0.09 1.98
CA ILE A 94 13.47 -1.17 2.35
C ILE A 94 14.00 -1.92 1.13
N ALA A 95 13.26 -1.99 0.01
CA ALA A 95 13.76 -2.64 -1.19
C ALA A 95 14.89 -1.86 -1.87
N ILE A 96 14.86 -0.52 -1.85
CA ILE A 96 15.97 0.31 -2.36
C ILE A 96 17.19 0.14 -1.45
N ASP A 97 17.03 0.15 -0.13
CA ASP A 97 18.11 -0.08 0.83
C ASP A 97 18.73 -1.48 0.65
N TYR A 98 17.90 -2.53 0.57
CA TYR A 98 18.35 -3.90 0.28
C TYR A 98 19.04 -4.04 -1.08
N LEU A 99 18.56 -3.33 -2.11
CA LEU A 99 19.16 -3.33 -3.45
C LEU A 99 20.46 -2.52 -3.52
N ASN A 100 20.64 -1.53 -2.64
CA ASN A 100 21.87 -0.75 -2.53
C ASN A 100 22.94 -1.49 -1.70
N GLU A 101 22.56 -2.14 -0.60
CA GLU A 101 23.45 -2.99 0.21
C GLU A 101 24.04 -4.17 -0.58
N THR A 102 23.31 -4.67 -1.58
CA THR A 102 23.77 -5.74 -2.46
C THR A 102 24.64 -5.27 -3.62
N LYS A 103 24.69 -3.95 -3.91
CA LYS A 103 25.62 -3.35 -4.88
C LYS A 103 26.98 -2.98 -4.28
N GLU A 104 27.06 -2.68 -2.98
CA GLU A 104 28.33 -2.35 -2.32
C GLU A 104 29.17 -3.58 -1.92
N LYS A 105 28.58 -4.78 -2.00
CA LYS A 105 29.24 -6.05 -1.67
C LYS A 105 29.66 -6.87 -2.91
N GLY A 106 29.66 -6.27 -4.10
CA GLY A 106 30.03 -6.91 -5.36
C GLY A 106 31.09 -6.13 -6.12
#